data_AF-A0A9W6XAI3-F1
#
_entry.id   AF-A0A9W6XAI3-F1
#
_cell.length_a   1.000
_cell.length_b   1.000
_cell.length_c   1.000
_cell.angle_alpha   90.00
_cell.angle_beta   90.00
_cell.angle_gamma   90.00
#
_symmetry.space_group_name_H-M   'P 1'
#
loop_
_entity.id
_entity.type
_entity.pdbx_description
1 polymer ?
#
loop_
_entity_poly.entity_id
_entity_poly.type
_entity_poly.pdbx_seq_one_letter_code
_entity_poly.pdbx_strand_id
1 'polypeptide(L)'
;MGLRCKLVLLAGYAFKNGVLFYREDALTAFGAFQVVEEDGSEYFAFHKLHWSTPASDLLVIGIISHNCVRPYDERRCTGLIDIFKRKLGGDTCNYPHQFAKNKIAAGPSTFDLHGIS
;
A
#
# COMPACT_ATOMS: atom_id res chain seq x y z
N MET A 1 7.73 25.73 -1.70
CA MET A 1 8.18 24.44 -2.28
C MET A 1 7.60 23.30 -1.43
N GLY A 2 6.66 22.46 -1.80
CA GLY A 2 5.79 22.35 -2.97
C GLY A 2 4.56 21.55 -2.48
N LEU A 3 3.38 21.82 -3.06
CA LEU A 3 2.16 21.07 -2.78
C LEU A 3 2.46 19.60 -3.06
N ARG A 4 2.38 18.72 -2.05
CA ARG A 4 2.47 17.27 -2.25
C ARG A 4 1.22 16.84 -3.00
N CYS A 5 1.22 17.00 -4.33
CA CYS A 5 0.19 16.44 -5.19
C CYS A 5 0.23 14.93 -4.96
N LYS A 6 -0.78 14.42 -4.26
CA LYS A 6 -1.07 13.00 -4.18
C LYS A 6 -1.61 12.61 -5.57
N LEU A 7 -0.72 12.59 -6.56
CA LEU A 7 -0.99 12.08 -7.91
C LEU A 7 -1.14 10.58 -7.77
N VAL A 8 -2.29 10.18 -7.25
CA VAL A 8 -2.82 8.85 -7.44
C VAL A 8 -3.20 8.82 -8.91
N LEU A 9 -2.30 8.32 -9.77
CA LEU A 9 -2.68 8.02 -11.14
C LEU A 9 -3.89 7.09 -11.07
N LEU A 10 -5.08 7.60 -11.42
CA LEU A 10 -6.31 6.80 -11.50
C LEU A 10 -6.10 5.57 -12.41
N ALA A 11 -5.15 5.66 -13.34
CA ALA A 11 -4.72 4.55 -14.19
C ALA A 11 -4.24 3.33 -13.40
N GLY A 12 -3.71 3.48 -12.18
CA GLY A 12 -3.24 2.36 -11.36
C GLY A 12 -4.34 1.57 -10.65
N TYR A 13 -5.60 1.99 -10.79
CA TYR A 13 -6.73 1.39 -10.10
C TYR A 13 -7.74 0.81 -11.08
N ALA A 14 -8.52 -0.14 -10.60
CA ALA A 14 -9.68 -0.69 -11.28
C ALA A 14 -10.88 -0.61 -10.33
N PHE A 15 -11.97 -0.03 -10.80
CA PHE A 15 -13.24 -0.01 -10.06
C PHE A 15 -14.16 -1.09 -10.62
N LYS A 16 -14.62 -2.01 -9.77
CA LYS A 16 -15.51 -3.11 -10.16
C LYS A 16 -16.56 -3.32 -9.08
N ASN A 17 -17.83 -3.35 -9.45
CA ASN A 17 -18.96 -3.61 -8.55
C ASN A 17 -18.99 -2.72 -7.29
N GLY A 18 -18.68 -1.43 -7.43
CA GLY A 18 -18.65 -0.50 -6.30
C GLY A 18 -17.35 -0.53 -5.48
N VAL A 19 -16.39 -1.38 -5.86
CA VAL A 19 -15.20 -1.67 -5.07
C VAL A 19 -13.93 -1.29 -5.84
N LEU A 20 -12.99 -0.64 -5.16
CA LEU A 20 -11.73 -0.18 -5.73
C LEU A 20 -10.60 -1.19 -5.50
N PHE A 21 -9.84 -1.48 -6.55
CA PHE A 21 -8.69 -2.36 -6.54
C PHE A 21 -7.47 -1.68 -7.15
N TYR A 22 -6.28 -2.04 -6.70
CA TYR A 22 -5.02 -1.80 -7.41
C TYR A 22 -4.87 -2.78 -8.56
N ARG A 23 -4.42 -2.28 -9.72
CA ARG A 23 -4.04 -3.11 -10.86
C ARG A 23 -2.66 -3.74 -10.63
N GLU A 24 -2.42 -4.85 -11.30
CA GLU A 24 -1.17 -5.63 -11.24
C GLU A 24 0.07 -4.82 -11.64
N ASP A 25 -0.04 -4.02 -12.70
CA ASP A 25 1.03 -3.14 -13.18
C ASP A 25 1.33 -2.03 -12.16
N ALA A 26 0.31 -1.50 -11.50
CA ALA A 26 0.49 -0.51 -10.44
C ALA A 26 1.18 -1.10 -9.21
N LEU A 27 0.78 -2.31 -8.79
CA LEU A 27 1.41 -3.02 -7.69
C LEU A 27 2.89 -3.27 -7.99
N THR A 28 3.19 -3.76 -9.20
CA THR A 28 4.57 -3.96 -9.67
C THR A 28 5.35 -2.64 -9.68
N ALA A 29 4.76 -1.55 -10.18
CA ALA A 29 5.39 -0.22 -10.22
C ALA A 29 5.66 0.36 -8.82
N PHE A 30 4.88 -0.03 -7.81
CA PHE A 30 5.13 0.36 -6.42
C PHE A 30 6.23 -0.48 -5.75
N GLY A 31 6.71 -1.54 -6.40
CA GLY A 31 7.63 -2.50 -5.81
C GLY A 31 6.95 -3.46 -4.85
N ALA A 32 5.66 -3.73 -5.08
CA ALA A 32 4.90 -4.75 -4.36
C ALA A 32 5.10 -6.10 -5.03
N PHE A 33 5.32 -7.14 -4.22
CA PHE A 33 5.54 -8.49 -4.70
C PHE A 33 4.65 -9.50 -3.99
N GLN A 34 4.30 -10.56 -4.73
CA GLN A 34 3.66 -11.74 -4.17
C GLN A 34 4.76 -12.66 -3.65
N VAL A 35 4.57 -13.20 -2.46
CA VAL A 35 5.43 -14.25 -1.91
C VAL A 35 4.60 -15.49 -1.72
N VAL A 36 5.03 -16.61 -2.31
CA VAL A 36 4.36 -17.91 -2.17
C VAL A 36 5.28 -18.84 -1.38
N GLU A 37 4.77 -19.37 -0.28
CA GLU A 37 5.50 -20.34 0.56
C GLU A 37 5.15 -21.79 0.18
N GLU A 38 5.91 -22.74 0.73
CA GLU A 38 5.79 -24.17 0.39
C GLU A 38 4.40 -24.75 0.72
N ASP A 39 3.72 -24.19 1.70
CA ASP A 39 2.35 -24.55 2.09
C ASP A 39 1.27 -23.96 1.17
N GLY A 40 1.68 -23.18 0.16
CA GLY A 40 0.78 -22.47 -0.76
C GLY A 40 0.23 -21.17 -0.20
N SER A 41 0.62 -20.75 1.00
CA SER A 41 0.23 -19.48 1.58
C SER A 41 0.81 -18.33 0.76
N GLU A 42 -0.05 -17.35 0.47
CA GLU A 42 0.33 -16.17 -0.31
C GLU A 42 0.45 -14.94 0.58
N TYR A 43 1.55 -14.22 0.43
CA TYR A 43 1.88 -13.05 1.20
C TYR A 43 2.17 -11.86 0.30
N PHE A 44 2.01 -10.69 0.89
CA PHE A 44 2.22 -9.40 0.27
C PHE A 44 3.50 -8.78 0.84
N ALA A 45 4.46 -8.50 -0.05
CA ALA A 45 5.78 -8.02 0.33
C ALA A 45 6.15 -6.71 -0.37
N PHE A 46 7.00 -5.93 0.29
CA PHE A 46 7.55 -4.66 -0.21
C PHE A 46 9.01 -4.50 0.17
N HIS A 47 9.77 -3.76 -0.63
CA HIS A 47 11.11 -3.33 -0.25
C HIS A 47 11.03 -2.21 0.80
N LYS A 48 11.64 -2.44 1.95
CA LYS A 48 11.86 -1.40 2.97
C LYS A 48 13.20 -0.74 2.71
N LEU A 49 13.16 0.52 2.28
CA LEU A 49 14.37 1.30 2.02
C LEU A 49 14.93 1.85 3.34
N HIS A 50 16.16 1.48 3.68
CA HIS A 50 16.86 2.03 4.83
C HIS A 50 17.84 3.13 4.39
N TRP A 51 17.61 4.37 4.82
CA TRP A 51 18.33 5.55 4.31
C TRP A 51 19.75 5.72 4.86
N SER A 52 20.04 5.18 6.05
CA SER A 52 21.35 5.31 6.70
C SER A 52 22.29 4.13 6.46
N THR A 53 21.76 3.02 5.96
CA THR A 53 22.55 1.82 5.64
C THR A 53 21.87 1.12 4.47
N PRO A 54 22.53 0.93 3.32
CA PRO A 54 21.95 0.23 2.19
C PRO A 54 21.66 -1.22 2.59
N ALA A 55 20.41 -1.49 2.94
CA ALA A 55 19.87 -2.82 3.13
C ALA A 55 18.65 -2.92 2.24
N SER A 56 18.68 -3.83 1.28
CA SER A 56 17.52 -4.17 0.47
C SER A 56 16.79 -5.31 1.18
N ASP A 57 15.90 -4.96 2.10
CA ASP A 57 15.11 -5.93 2.82
C ASP A 57 13.72 -5.99 2.19
N LEU A 58 13.45 -7.10 1.48
CA LEU A 58 12.09 -7.45 1.08
C LEU A 58 11.37 -8.02 2.30
N LEU A 59 10.32 -7.33 2.74
CA LEU A 59 9.56 -7.71 3.92
C LEU A 59 8.14 -8.07 3.55
N VAL A 60 7.67 -9.19 4.10
CA VAL A 60 6.26 -9.55 4.13
C VAL A 60 5.58 -8.64 5.15
N ILE A 61 4.53 -7.94 4.73
CA ILE A 61 3.75 -7.02 5.58
C ILE A 61 2.25 -7.37 5.60
N GLY A 62 1.84 -8.37 4.82
CA GLY A 62 0.45 -8.79 4.78
C GLY A 62 0.28 -10.21 4.25
N ILE A 63 -0.87 -10.79 4.58
CA ILE A 63 -1.33 -12.07 4.06
C ILE A 63 -2.42 -11.84 3.03
N ILE A 64 -2.40 -12.60 1.94
CA ILE A 64 -3.33 -12.43 0.83
C ILE A 64 -4.41 -13.49 0.92
N SER A 65 -5.66 -13.07 0.79
CA SER A 65 -6.81 -13.96 0.67
C SER A 65 -7.69 -13.46 -0.47
N HIS A 66 -7.72 -14.21 -1.57
CA HIS A 66 -8.33 -13.76 -2.83
C HIS A 66 -7.74 -12.41 -3.26
N ASN A 67 -8.55 -11.36 -3.30
CA ASN A 67 -8.10 -10.01 -3.69
C ASN A 67 -7.76 -9.15 -2.47
N CYS A 68 -8.05 -9.60 -1.25
CA CYS A 68 -7.81 -8.82 -0.02
C CYS A 68 -6.39 -9.07 0.51
N VAL A 69 -5.76 -8.00 1.01
CA VAL A 69 -4.52 -8.06 1.79
C VAL A 69 -4.86 -7.69 3.23
N ARG A 70 -4.47 -8.55 4.18
CA ARG A 70 -4.66 -8.31 5.61
C ARG A 70 -3.31 -7.99 6.24
N PRO A 71 -3.26 -7.12 7.27
CA PRO A 71 -2.05 -6.91 8.06
C PRO A 71 -1.50 -8.23 8.56
N TYR A 72 -0.18 -8.37 8.52
CA TYR A 72 0.55 -9.50 9.06
C TYR A 72 1.80 -8.98 9.77
N ASP A 73 2.31 -9.73 10.74
CA ASP A 73 3.52 -9.34 11.45
C ASP A 73 4.69 -9.25 10.48
N GLU A 74 5.34 -8.07 10.43
CA GLU A 74 6.44 -7.81 9.50
C GLU A 74 7.53 -8.87 9.68
N ARG A 75 7.90 -9.54 8.58
CA ARG A 75 8.98 -10.54 8.59
C ARG A 75 9.75 -10.55 7.28
N ARG A 76 10.94 -11.14 7.33
CA ARG A 76 11.73 -11.41 6.13
C ARG A 76 11.04 -12.42 5.23
N CYS A 77 11.17 -12.21 3.92
CA CYS A 77 10.69 -13.15 2.92
C CYS A 77 11.48 -14.48 3.00
N THR A 78 10.76 -15.60 3.08
CA THR A 78 11.31 -16.96 3.03
C THR A 78 10.80 -17.77 1.84
N GLY A 79 9.79 -17.27 1.12
CA GLY A 79 9.17 -17.94 -0.03
C GLY A 79 9.70 -17.46 -1.39
N LEU A 80 9.10 -18.01 -2.45
CA LEU A 80 9.36 -17.60 -3.83
C LEU A 80 8.68 -16.26 -4.12
N ILE A 81 9.41 -15.36 -4.76
CA ILE A 81 8.94 -14.03 -5.12
C ILE A 81 8.36 -14.09 -6.54
N ASP A 82 7.15 -13.58 -6.72
CA ASP A 82 6.49 -13.42 -8.03
C ASP A 82 5.87 -12.02 -8.14
N ILE A 83 5.54 -11.62 -9.36
CA ILE A 83 4.72 -10.44 -9.63
C ILE A 83 3.24 -10.78 -9.48
N PHE A 84 2.43 -9.79 -9.10
CA PHE A 84 0.99 -10.00 -9.01
C PHE A 84 0.38 -10.24 -10.39
N LYS A 85 -0.40 -11.32 -10.50
CA LYS A 85 -1.22 -11.67 -11.69
C LYS A 85 -2.71 -11.44 -11.45
N ARG A 86 -3.03 -10.76 -10.34
CA ARG A 86 -4.39 -10.37 -9.99
C ARG A 86 -4.42 -9.01 -9.30
N LYS A 87 -5.57 -8.35 -9.44
CA LYS A 87 -5.89 -7.08 -8.78
C LYS A 87 -6.07 -7.30 -7.28
N LEU A 88 -5.52 -6.41 -6.46
CA LEU A 88 -5.63 -6.47 -5.00
C LEU A 88 -6.36 -5.24 -4.44
N GLY A 89 -7.04 -5.42 -3.31
CA GLY A 89 -7.87 -4.42 -2.66
C GLY A 89 -9.32 -4.90 -2.48
N GLY A 90 -10.17 -3.93 -2.17
CA GLY A 90 -11.59 -4.12 -1.97
C GLY A 90 -12.03 -4.48 -0.56
N ASP A 91 -13.33 -4.31 -0.31
CA ASP A 91 -13.95 -4.37 1.02
C ASP A 91 -14.19 -5.80 1.55
N THR A 92 -13.82 -6.85 0.80
CA THR A 92 -14.09 -8.25 1.20
C THR A 92 -13.19 -8.76 2.32
N CYS A 93 -12.35 -7.90 2.88
CA CYS A 93 -11.74 -8.13 4.17
C CYS A 93 -12.83 -7.97 5.25
N ASN A 94 -13.43 -9.06 5.76
CA ASN A 94 -14.30 -9.03 6.96
C ASN A 94 -13.52 -8.67 8.24
N TYR A 95 -12.74 -7.60 8.21
CA TYR A 95 -11.95 -7.05 9.30
C TYR A 95 -12.38 -5.61 9.46
N PRO A 96 -12.49 -5.10 10.71
CA PRO A 96 -12.76 -3.69 10.91
C PRO A 96 -11.71 -2.91 10.13
N HIS A 97 -12.15 -2.09 9.17
CA HIS A 97 -11.30 -1.15 8.45
C HIS A 97 -10.64 -0.23 9.47
N GLN A 98 -9.51 -0.65 10.02
CA GLN A 98 -8.61 0.24 10.70
C GLN A 98 -7.89 0.98 9.57
N PHE A 99 -8.59 1.94 8.96
CA PHE A 99 -7.92 2.96 8.17
C PHE A 99 -6.76 3.43 9.04
N ALA A 100 -5.54 3.27 8.55
CA ALA A 100 -4.42 3.97 9.12
C ALA A 100 -4.87 5.44 9.15
N LYS A 101 -5.18 5.94 10.34
CA LYS A 101 -5.53 7.34 10.54
C LYS A 101 -4.24 8.09 10.25
N ASN A 102 -3.97 8.37 8.98
CA ASN A 102 -3.07 9.43 8.58
C ASN A 102 -3.71 10.71 9.09
N LYS A 103 -3.49 10.98 10.37
CA LYS A 103 -3.94 12.17 11.06
C LYS A 103 -3.00 13.27 10.60
N ILE A 104 -3.23 13.76 9.40
CA ILE A 104 -2.68 15.05 8.99
C ILE A 104 -3.32 16.04 9.96
N ALA A 105 -2.50 16.71 10.77
CA ALA A 105 -2.99 17.79 11.62
C ALA A 105 -3.77 18.76 10.71
N ALA A 106 -4.98 19.12 11.11
CA ALA A 106 -5.73 20.15 10.40
C ALA A 106 -4.84 21.40 10.37
N GLY A 107 -4.54 21.90 9.17
CA GLY A 107 -3.88 23.19 9.03
C GLY A 107 -4.75 24.28 9.68
N PRO A 108 -4.16 25.38 10.14
CA PRO A 108 -4.91 26.47 10.75
C PRO A 108 -6.02 26.94 9.79
N SER A 109 -7.24 27.06 10.31
CA SER A 109 -8.45 27.40 9.55
C SER A 109 -8.57 28.89 9.21
N THR A 110 -7.54 29.69 9.48
CA THR A 110 -7.56 31.14 9.33
C THR A 110 -6.24 31.61 8.73
N PHE A 111 -6.28 32.02 7.47
CA PHE A 111 -5.30 32.94 6.91
C PHE A 111 -5.69 34.34 7.41
N ASP A 112 -5.10 34.79 8.51
CA ASP A 112 -5.25 36.18 8.97
C ASP A 112 -4.52 37.10 7.98
N LEU A 113 -5.30 37.74 7.11
CA LEU A 113 -4.83 38.74 6.14
C LEU A 113 -4.73 40.16 6.74
N HIS A 114 -4.72 40.31 8.06
CA HIS A 114 -4.75 41.63 8.70
C HIS A 114 -3.39 42.34 8.83
N GLY A 115 -2.34 41.86 8.15
CA GLY A 115 -0.98 42.37 8.32
C GLY A 115 -0.31 42.99 7.09
N ILE A 116 -1.03 43.24 5.98
CA ILE A 116 -0.44 43.90 4.81
C ILE A 116 -1.30 45.11 4.44
N SER A 117 -0.96 46.23 5.07
CA SER A 117 -1.29 47.59 4.63
C SER A 117 -0.01 48.41 4.63
#